data_AF-A0AAU3RF04-F1
#
_entry.id   AF-A0AAU3RF04-F1
#
_cell.length_a   1.000
_cell.length_b   1.000
_cell.length_c   1.000
_cell.angle_alpha   90.00
_cell.angle_beta   90.00
_cell.angle_gamma   90.00
#
_symmetry.space_group_name_H-M   'P 1'
#
loop_
_entity.id
_entity.type
_entity.pdbx_description
1 polymer ?
#
loop_
_entity_poly.entity_id
_entity_poly.type
_entity_poly.pdbx_seq_one_letter_code
_entity_poly.pdbx_strand_id
1 'polypeptide(L)'
;MTPSNDRFRELRELLRSYTVTGYVFDDTEDRRGIALSAYLRQAALDPARAAEAAAEIDDLLETGLFSDEIADDVDLLPHIRPPRGGTVEGCLAVVGGHLRRFLAEPDSPSRLPPQTAWEWRERFPELSHLMAAYFHQDWSTPRTERL
;
A
#
# COMPACT_ATOMS: atom_id res chain seq x y z
N MET A 1 -10.58 -24.16 12.98
CA MET A 1 -10.42 -23.15 11.91
C MET A 1 -9.84 -21.92 12.58
N THR A 2 -8.52 -21.91 12.74
CA THR A 2 -7.79 -20.71 13.15
C THR A 2 -8.03 -19.64 12.08
N PRO A 3 -8.24 -18.36 12.43
CA PRO A 3 -8.19 -17.32 11.41
C PRO A 3 -6.82 -17.48 10.73
N SER A 4 -6.75 -17.53 9.40
CA SER A 4 -5.45 -17.38 8.74
C SER A 4 -4.94 -16.03 9.22
N ASN A 5 -3.93 -16.05 10.09
CA ASN A 5 -3.29 -14.84 10.51
C ASN A 5 -2.57 -14.36 9.25
N ASP A 6 -3.17 -13.40 8.58
CA ASP A 6 -2.74 -12.84 7.33
C ASP A 6 -1.31 -12.33 7.47
N ARG A 7 -0.35 -13.16 7.08
CA ARG A 7 1.07 -13.05 7.46
C ARG A 7 1.69 -11.74 6.97
N PHE A 8 1.17 -11.20 5.88
CA PHE A 8 1.66 -10.00 5.20
C PHE A 8 0.58 -8.92 5.11
N ARG A 9 -0.21 -8.77 6.18
CA ARG A 9 -1.35 -7.85 6.22
C ARG A 9 -0.94 -6.41 5.97
N GLU A 10 0.09 -5.92 6.65
CA GLU A 10 0.50 -4.52 6.55
C GLU A 10 1.32 -4.27 5.29
N LEU A 11 2.14 -5.22 4.85
CA LEU A 11 2.81 -5.20 3.56
C LEU A 11 1.79 -5.08 2.42
N ARG A 12 0.67 -5.80 2.49
CA ARG A 12 -0.41 -5.63 1.50
C ARG A 12 -0.96 -4.21 1.48
N GLU A 13 -1.18 -3.58 2.63
CA GLU A 13 -1.63 -2.19 2.69
C GLU A 13 -0.57 -1.20 2.18
N LEU A 14 0.70 -1.44 2.49
CA LEU A 14 1.81 -0.71 1.92
C LEU A 14 1.81 -0.80 0.39
N LEU A 15 1.69 -2.00 -0.19
CA LEU A 15 1.66 -2.19 -1.64
C LEU A 15 0.42 -1.56 -2.28
N ARG A 16 -0.71 -1.48 -1.57
CA ARG A 16 -1.90 -0.75 -2.02
C ARG A 16 -1.66 0.76 -2.15
N SER A 17 -0.70 1.35 -1.44
CA SER A 17 -0.32 2.75 -1.66
C SER A 17 0.25 3.00 -3.07
N TYR A 18 0.83 1.97 -3.71
CA TYR A 18 1.34 2.04 -5.09
C TYR A 18 0.25 2.02 -6.15
N THR A 19 -1.03 1.90 -5.78
CA THR A 19 -2.14 2.12 -6.73
C THR A 19 -2.04 3.49 -7.42
N VAL A 20 -1.53 4.52 -6.74
CA VAL A 20 -1.34 5.86 -7.29
C VAL A 20 -0.37 5.91 -8.48
N THR A 21 0.61 5.00 -8.53
CA THR A 21 1.55 4.88 -9.65
C THR A 21 1.15 3.76 -10.62
N GLY A 22 -0.02 3.15 -10.45
CA GLY A 22 -0.41 1.94 -11.18
C GLY A 22 0.56 0.78 -10.91
N TYR A 23 1.04 0.67 -9.67
CA TYR A 23 2.00 -0.33 -9.21
C TYR A 23 3.37 -0.28 -9.88
N VAL A 24 3.74 0.85 -10.49
CA VAL A 24 5.11 1.08 -10.95
C VAL A 24 5.97 1.50 -9.77
N PHE A 25 7.08 0.80 -9.56
CA PHE A 25 8.02 1.11 -8.49
C PHE A 25 9.00 2.21 -8.93
N ASP A 26 9.03 3.32 -8.20
CA ASP A 26 9.86 4.50 -8.51
C ASP A 26 10.76 4.96 -7.35
N ASP A 27 10.77 4.18 -6.26
CA ASP A 27 11.66 4.37 -5.12
C ASP A 27 13.10 3.94 -5.45
N THR A 28 14.05 4.65 -4.86
CA THR A 28 15.47 4.32 -4.85
C THR A 28 15.97 4.32 -3.41
N GLU A 29 17.17 3.80 -3.14
CA GLU A 29 17.74 3.77 -1.78
C GLU A 29 17.78 5.15 -1.09
N ASP A 30 17.97 6.20 -1.89
CA ASP A 30 18.07 7.58 -1.42
C ASP A 30 16.73 8.34 -1.47
N ARG A 31 15.84 7.97 -2.39
CA ARG A 31 14.62 8.74 -2.68
C ARG A 31 13.37 7.88 -2.59
N ARG A 32 12.47 8.32 -1.70
CA ARG A 32 11.10 7.83 -1.61
C ARG A 32 10.28 8.36 -2.79
N GLY A 33 9.59 7.47 -3.49
CA GLY A 33 8.59 7.76 -4.50
C GLY A 33 7.29 8.30 -3.89
N ILE A 34 6.30 8.56 -4.74
CA ILE A 34 5.02 9.15 -4.30
C ILE A 34 4.25 8.19 -3.40
N ALA A 35 4.24 6.90 -3.76
CA ALA A 35 3.52 5.85 -3.04
C ALA A 35 4.08 5.63 -1.63
N LEU A 36 5.39 5.39 -1.51
CA LEU A 36 6.03 5.19 -0.21
C LEU A 36 5.94 6.44 0.67
N SER A 37 6.06 7.63 0.08
CA SER A 37 5.89 8.89 0.82
C SER A 37 4.46 9.03 1.37
N ALA A 38 3.45 8.60 0.61
CA ALA A 38 2.06 8.58 1.06
C ALA A 38 1.86 7.58 2.22
N TYR A 39 2.41 6.38 2.11
CA TYR A 39 2.40 5.40 3.19
C TYR A 39 3.05 5.95 4.47
N LEU A 40 4.24 6.53 4.37
CA LEU A 40 4.96 7.06 5.53
C LEU A 40 4.26 8.26 6.20
N ARG A 41 3.55 9.10 5.44
CA ARG A 41 2.71 10.16 6.04
C ARG A 41 1.56 9.59 6.85
N GLN A 42 1.06 8.41 6.50
CA GLN A 42 0.06 7.71 7.28
C GLN A 42 0.70 7.01 8.49
N ALA A 43 1.85 6.36 8.30
CA ALA A 43 2.63 5.76 9.39
C ALA A 43 3.16 6.79 10.40
N ALA A 44 3.32 8.06 10.03
CA ALA A 44 3.63 9.13 10.99
C ALA A 44 2.53 9.32 12.04
N LEU A 45 1.26 8.99 11.71
CA LEU A 45 0.14 9.00 12.66
C LEU A 45 0.13 7.75 13.54
N ASP A 46 0.61 6.62 13.01
CA ASP A 46 0.70 5.33 13.70
C ASP A 46 1.99 4.58 13.29
N PRO A 47 3.11 4.82 14.00
CA PRO A 47 4.40 4.23 13.64
C PRO A 47 4.45 2.70 13.76
N ALA A 48 3.52 2.08 14.49
CA ALA A 48 3.45 0.63 14.61
C ALA A 48 3.24 -0.03 13.24
N ARG A 49 2.50 0.62 12.34
CA ARG A 49 2.31 0.17 10.95
C ARG A 49 3.63 0.08 10.19
N ALA A 50 4.52 1.06 10.34
CA ALA A 50 5.84 0.99 9.70
C ALA A 50 6.71 -0.13 10.28
N ALA A 51 6.60 -0.39 11.58
CA ALA A 51 7.32 -1.49 12.24
C ALA A 51 6.81 -2.86 11.77
N GLU A 52 5.50 -3.05 11.68
CA GLU A 52 4.87 -4.27 11.16
C GLU A 52 5.26 -4.51 9.70
N ALA A 53 5.11 -3.52 8.82
CA ALA A 53 5.50 -3.63 7.43
C ALA A 53 6.99 -3.98 7.25
N ALA A 54 7.88 -3.41 8.09
CA ALA A 54 9.30 -3.73 8.02
C ALA A 54 9.58 -5.18 8.42
N ALA A 55 8.95 -5.66 9.50
CA ALA A 55 9.07 -7.05 9.95
C ALA A 55 8.51 -8.04 8.93
N GLU A 56 7.36 -7.74 8.33
CA GLU A 56 6.74 -8.56 7.29
C GLU A 56 7.59 -8.62 6.00
N ILE A 57 8.23 -7.52 5.62
CA ILE A 57 9.19 -7.51 4.50
C ILE A 57 10.41 -8.38 4.83
N ASP A 58 10.94 -8.27 6.04
CA ASP A 58 12.10 -9.07 6.47
C ASP A 58 11.78 -10.57 6.44
N ASP A 59 10.63 -10.95 6.98
CA ASP A 59 10.12 -12.33 6.96
C ASP A 59 9.93 -12.87 5.53
N LEU A 60 9.30 -12.07 4.66
CA LEU A 60 9.09 -12.44 3.26
C LEU A 60 10.43 -12.59 2.50
N LEU A 61 11.40 -11.72 2.74
CA LEU A 61 12.71 -11.78 2.08
C LEU A 61 13.59 -12.92 2.63
N GLU A 62 13.49 -13.24 3.92
CA GLU A 62 14.17 -14.38 4.53
C GLU A 62 13.60 -15.71 4.02
N THR A 63 12.29 -15.80 3.89
CA THR A 63 11.60 -16.99 3.37
C THR A 63 11.75 -17.14 1.86
N GLY A 64 11.75 -16.02 1.13
CA GLY A 64 11.83 -15.95 -0.34
C GLY A 64 10.46 -16.08 -1.03
N LEU A 65 10.18 -15.21 -2.02
CA LEU A 65 8.84 -15.11 -2.64
C LEU A 65 8.35 -16.39 -3.32
N PHE A 66 9.26 -17.28 -3.71
CA PHE A 66 8.95 -18.52 -4.42
C PHE A 66 8.88 -19.74 -3.49
N SER A 67 8.91 -19.52 -2.18
CA SER A 67 8.75 -20.59 -1.20
C SER A 67 7.29 -21.07 -1.13
N ASP A 68 7.10 -22.39 -1.20
CA ASP A 68 5.79 -23.02 -1.03
C ASP A 68 5.16 -22.72 0.35
N GLU A 69 5.97 -22.36 1.35
CA GLU A 69 5.51 -22.04 2.70
C GLU A 69 4.58 -20.83 2.72
N ILE A 70 4.88 -19.82 1.91
CA ILE A 70 4.20 -18.51 1.92
C ILE A 70 3.44 -18.24 0.63
N ALA A 71 3.30 -19.23 -0.26
CA ALA A 71 2.67 -19.06 -1.56
C ALA A 71 1.23 -18.50 -1.44
N ASP A 72 0.42 -19.07 -0.55
CA ASP A 72 -0.96 -18.63 -0.32
C ASP A 72 -1.05 -17.17 0.20
N ASP A 73 -0.10 -16.76 1.04
CA ASP A 73 -0.04 -15.38 1.57
C ASP A 73 0.45 -14.39 0.51
N VAL A 74 1.45 -14.78 -0.30
CA VAL A 74 2.01 -13.98 -1.39
C VAL A 74 0.99 -13.75 -2.50
N ASP A 75 0.11 -14.72 -2.78
CA ASP A 75 -0.97 -14.61 -3.77
C ASP A 75 -1.98 -13.48 -3.44
N LEU A 76 -2.05 -13.04 -2.17
CA LEU A 76 -2.89 -11.93 -1.74
C LEU A 76 -2.22 -10.55 -1.94
N LEU A 77 -0.92 -10.52 -2.24
CA LEU A 77 -0.15 -9.28 -2.36
C LEU A 77 -0.36 -8.61 -3.73
N PRO A 78 -0.60 -7.29 -3.79
CA PRO A 78 -0.62 -6.56 -5.03
C PRO A 78 0.72 -6.67 -5.77
N HIS A 79 0.67 -7.02 -7.05
CA HIS A 79 1.88 -7.13 -7.86
C HIS A 79 2.45 -5.76 -8.23
N ILE A 80 3.65 -5.46 -7.72
CA ILE A 80 4.45 -4.32 -8.16
C ILE A 80 5.27 -4.65 -9.40
N ARG A 81 5.55 -3.63 -10.20
CA ARG A 81 6.39 -3.71 -11.40
C ARG A 81 7.74 -3.08 -11.09
N PRO A 82 8.81 -3.89 -10.95
CA PRO A 82 10.15 -3.38 -10.77
C PRO A 82 10.60 -2.50 -11.95
N PRO A 83 11.55 -1.58 -11.75
CA PRO A 83 12.23 -0.91 -12.85
C PRO A 83 13.00 -1.92 -13.71
N ARG A 84 13.36 -1.54 -14.94
CA ARG A 84 14.08 -2.41 -15.87
C ARG A 84 15.37 -2.96 -15.22
N GLY A 85 15.51 -4.29 -15.21
CA GLY A 85 16.67 -4.97 -14.62
C GLY A 85 16.61 -5.14 -13.09
N GLY A 86 15.54 -4.68 -12.43
CA GLY A 86 15.28 -4.92 -11.01
C GLY A 86 14.40 -6.14 -10.75
N THR A 87 14.32 -6.55 -9.49
CA THR A 87 13.46 -7.64 -9.00
C THR A 87 12.46 -7.11 -7.97
N VAL A 88 11.37 -7.85 -7.73
CA VAL A 88 10.40 -7.51 -6.68
C VAL A 88 11.08 -7.52 -5.31
N GLU A 89 11.92 -8.52 -5.04
CA GLU A 89 12.74 -8.61 -3.81
C GLU A 89 13.63 -7.39 -3.62
N GLY A 90 14.29 -6.92 -4.69
CA GLY A 90 15.12 -5.72 -4.65
C GLY A 90 14.28 -4.46 -4.33
N CYS A 91 13.10 -4.35 -4.92
CA CYS A 91 12.15 -3.28 -4.58
C CYS A 91 11.73 -3.34 -3.10
N LEU A 92 11.37 -4.52 -2.60
CA LEU A 92 10.97 -4.70 -1.20
C LEU A 92 12.13 -4.41 -0.24
N ALA A 93 13.36 -4.78 -0.58
CA ALA A 93 14.55 -4.44 0.21
C ALA A 93 14.76 -2.92 0.29
N VAL A 94 14.56 -2.18 -0.81
CA VAL A 94 14.60 -0.71 -0.82
C VAL A 94 13.53 -0.13 0.09
N VAL A 95 12.29 -0.63 0.01
CA VAL A 95 11.19 -0.21 0.91
C VAL A 95 11.54 -0.47 2.36
N GLY A 96 11.99 -1.68 2.70
CA GLY A 96 12.40 -2.03 4.06
C GLY A 96 13.51 -1.13 4.59
N GLY A 97 14.47 -0.74 3.74
CA GLY A 97 15.49 0.26 4.07
C GLY A 97 14.91 1.60 4.50
N HIS A 98 13.93 2.12 3.75
CA HIS A 98 13.24 3.37 4.10
C HIS A 98 12.39 3.25 5.35
N LEU A 99 11.68 2.13 5.56
CA LEU A 99 10.88 1.91 6.76
C LEU A 99 11.76 1.92 8.02
N ARG A 100 12.90 1.21 7.99
CA ARG A 100 13.85 1.21 9.13
C ARG A 100 14.45 2.59 9.39
N ARG A 101 14.77 3.35 8.32
CA ARG A 101 15.23 4.74 8.45
C ARG A 101 14.16 5.63 9.08
N PHE A 102 12.91 5.49 8.66
CA PHE A 102 11.77 6.19 9.24
C PHE A 102 11.55 5.82 10.71
N LEU A 103 11.69 4.55 11.10
CA LEU A 103 11.54 4.13 12.49
C LEU A 103 12.66 4.68 13.40
N ALA A 104 13.87 4.85 12.86
CA ALA A 104 14.98 5.47 13.58
C ALA A 104 14.77 6.96 13.81
N GLU A 105 14.19 7.67 12.84
CA GLU A 105 13.86 9.09 12.93
C GLU A 105 12.48 9.36 12.30
N PRO A 106 11.39 9.20 13.07
CA PRO A 106 10.04 9.35 12.54
C PRO A 106 9.75 10.77 12.07
N ASP A 107 9.18 10.90 10.87
CA ASP A 107 8.68 12.18 10.38
C ASP A 107 7.54 12.67 11.29
N SER A 108 7.45 13.99 11.50
CA SER A 108 6.31 14.56 12.23
C SER A 108 5.03 14.40 11.41
N PRO A 109 3.87 14.07 12.04
CA PRO A 109 2.59 13.96 11.36
C PRO A 109 2.29 15.19 10.51
N SER A 110 2.08 14.99 9.21
CA SER A 110 1.79 16.09 8.31
C SER A 110 0.41 16.68 8.58
N ARG A 111 0.33 18.00 8.78
CA ARG A 111 -0.93 18.75 8.84
C ARG A 111 -1.53 19.06 7.47
N LEU A 112 -0.83 18.71 6.40
CA LEU A 112 -1.30 18.89 5.04
C LEU A 112 -2.42 17.89 4.72
N PRO A 113 -3.34 18.25 3.80
CA PRO A 113 -4.36 17.31 3.34
C PRO A 113 -3.72 16.09 2.66
N PRO A 114 -4.43 14.94 2.63
CA PRO A 114 -4.01 13.77 1.86
C PRO A 114 -3.67 14.12 0.41
N GLN A 115 -2.56 13.58 -0.11
CA GLN A 115 -2.06 13.91 -1.45
C GLN A 115 -2.38 12.83 -2.49
N THR A 116 -2.75 11.64 -2.04
CA THR A 116 -3.10 10.50 -2.91
C THR A 116 -4.50 9.99 -2.58
N ALA A 117 -5.17 9.38 -3.55
CA ALA A 117 -6.49 8.75 -3.34
C ALA A 117 -6.43 7.64 -2.26
N TRP A 118 -5.30 6.94 -2.16
CA TRP A 118 -5.06 5.96 -1.12
C TRP A 118 -5.06 6.62 0.28
N GLU A 119 -4.34 7.74 0.47
CA GLU A 119 -4.35 8.46 1.76
C GLU A 119 -5.75 8.98 2.13
N TRP A 120 -6.53 9.42 1.14
CA TRP A 120 -7.92 9.82 1.37
C TRP A 120 -8.76 8.68 1.93
N ARG A 121 -8.62 7.48 1.37
CA ARG A 121 -9.31 6.27 1.83
C ARG A 121 -8.87 5.87 3.24
N GLU A 122 -7.57 5.93 3.53
CA GLU A 122 -7.01 5.56 4.83
C GLU A 122 -7.45 6.52 5.96
N ARG A 123 -7.54 7.82 5.68
CA ARG A 123 -7.90 8.82 6.71
C ARG A 123 -9.40 9.03 6.89
N PHE A 124 -10.18 8.79 5.84
CA PHE A 124 -11.63 9.03 5.83
C PHE A 124 -12.39 7.86 5.19
N PRO A 125 -12.41 6.69 5.84
CA PRO A 125 -13.06 5.51 5.29
C PRO A 125 -14.56 5.73 5.02
N GLU A 126 -15.25 6.49 5.87
CA GLU A 126 -16.68 6.79 5.70
C GLU A 126 -16.96 7.70 4.49
N LEU A 127 -16.02 8.59 4.14
CA LEU A 127 -16.14 9.48 2.98
C LEU A 127 -16.02 8.69 1.66
N SER A 128 -15.22 7.62 1.67
CA SER A 128 -15.05 6.74 0.51
C SER A 128 -16.36 6.04 0.12
N HIS A 129 -17.15 5.63 1.11
CA HIS A 129 -18.48 5.04 0.86
C HIS A 129 -19.47 6.05 0.30
N LEU A 130 -19.43 7.30 0.75
CA LEU A 130 -20.30 8.36 0.25
C LEU A 130 -19.99 8.72 -1.21
N MET A 131 -18.71 8.75 -1.60
CA MET A 131 -18.30 8.98 -2.99
C MET A 131 -18.70 7.84 -3.91
N ALA A 132 -18.53 6.58 -3.49
CA ALA A 132 -18.97 5.41 -4.27
C ALA A 132 -20.50 5.40 -4.49
N ALA A 133 -21.29 5.78 -3.48
CA ALA A 133 -22.75 5.85 -3.59
C ALA A 133 -23.23 6.93 -4.57
N TYR A 134 -22.54 8.07 -4.67
CA TYR A 134 -22.91 9.16 -5.57
C TYR A 134 -22.73 8.78 -7.05
N PHE A 135 -21.63 8.11 -7.42
CA PHE A 135 -21.39 7.68 -8.80
C PHE A 135 -22.34 6.58 -9.30
N HIS A 136 -22.99 5.83 -8.41
CA HIS A 136 -24.01 4.86 -8.81
C HIS A 136 -25.36 5.51 -9.19
N GLN A 137 -25.61 6.77 -8.82
CA GLN A 137 -26.88 7.45 -9.14
C GLN A 137 -26.95 7.94 -10.59
N ASP A 138 -25.82 8.34 -11.18
CA ASP A 138 -25.80 8.93 -12.54
C ASP A 138 -26.03 7.91 -13.66
N TRP A 139 -25.86 6.60 -13.40
CA TRP A 139 -26.09 5.55 -14.42
C TRP A 139 -27.56 5.13 -14.55
N SER A 140 -28.43 5.56 -13.62
CA SER A 140 -29.83 5.16 -13.59
C SER A 140 -30.75 6.24 -14.17
N THR A 141 -30.47 6.73 -15.38
CA THR A 141 -31.48 7.47 -16.15
C THR A 141 -32.27 6.48 -17.01
N PRO A 142 -33.52 6.11 -16.65
CA PRO A 142 -34.37 5.37 -17.56
C PRO A 142 -34.63 6.24 -18.80
N ARG A 143 -34.16 5.77 -19.96
CA ARG A 143 -34.52 6.30 -21.28
C ARG A 143 -36.04 6.18 -21.41
N THR A 144 -36.75 7.29 -21.23
CA THR A 144 -38.18 7.36 -21.50
C THR A 144 -38.35 7.42 -23.01
N GLU A 145 -38.60 6.26 -23.63
CA GLU A 145 -39.09 6.20 -25.00
C GLU A 145 -40.51 6.78 -25.02
N ARG A 146 -40.67 7.88 -25.74
CA ARG A 146 -41.94 8.53 -26.04
C ARG A 146 -42.70 7.68 -27.06
N LEU A 147 -44.01 7.52 -26.85
CA LEU A 147 -45.00 7.27 -27.90
C LEU A 147 -45.98 8.45 -27.91
#